data_AF-A0A937G2X4-F1
#
_entry.id   AF-A0A937G2X4-F1
#
_cell.length_a   1.000
_cell.length_b   1.000
_cell.length_c   1.000
_cell.angle_alpha   90.00
_cell.angle_beta   90.00
_cell.angle_gamma   90.00
#
_symmetry.space_group_name_H-M   'P 1'
#
loop_
_entity.id
_entity.type
_entity.pdbx_description
1 polymer ?
#
loop_
_entity_poly.entity_id
_entity_poly.type
_entity_poly.pdbx_seq_one_letter_code
_entity_poly.pdbx_strand_id
1 'polypeptide(L)'
;MFERESDEFRKLKDDFEKNVLPHDRYNQEWQNIVFQALIGTTLAVLLTALINISFDYDFGFLGPILFICLFALIIMEFLNAFYFKSKRRRLLQAYAGVIIFTLYLIYDFNRLEKAIAAGDSSWSTAIDIAVNLYLDIINLFIDLLIILAESE
;
A
#
# COMPACT_ATOMS: atom_id res chain seq x y z
N MET A 1 10.07 15.88 42.91
CA MET A 1 8.84 15.62 42.13
C MET A 1 8.87 16.60 40.97
N PHE A 2 9.09 16.14 39.74
CA PHE A 2 9.11 17.04 38.58
C PHE A 2 7.66 17.45 38.29
N GLU A 3 7.30 18.71 38.55
CA GLU A 3 6.02 19.28 38.18
C GLU A 3 6.00 19.52 36.66
N ARG A 4 5.09 18.85 35.96
CA ARG A 4 4.90 18.95 34.51
C ARG A 4 4.53 20.35 34.02
N GLU A 5 4.19 21.27 34.91
CA GLU A 5 3.85 22.66 34.58
C GLU A 5 4.87 23.67 35.11
N SER A 6 6.02 23.22 35.65
CA SER A 6 7.04 24.16 36.14
C SER A 6 7.63 24.98 35.00
N ASP A 7 8.05 26.21 35.32
CA ASP A 7 8.67 27.12 34.34
C ASP A 7 9.95 26.53 33.74
N GLU A 8 10.68 25.71 34.49
CA GLU A 8 11.84 24.97 33.99
C GLU A 8 11.44 23.89 32.97
N PHE A 9 10.36 23.15 33.22
CA PHE A 9 9.87 22.16 32.27
C PHE A 9 9.37 22.81 30.98
N ARG A 10 8.68 23.95 31.07
CA ARG A 10 8.25 24.73 29.89
C ARG A 10 9.45 25.22 29.08
N LYS A 11 10.47 25.78 29.74
CA LYS A 11 11.72 26.19 29.05
C LYS A 11 12.44 25.01 28.40
N LEU A 12 12.54 23.87 29.08
CA LEU A 12 13.14 22.67 28.53
C LEU A 12 12.36 22.16 27.31
N LYS A 13 11.03 22.15 27.38
CA LYS A 13 10.16 21.76 26.27
C LYS A 13 10.32 22.71 25.09
N ASP A 14 10.25 24.02 25.32
CA ASP A 14 10.37 25.03 24.26
C ASP A 14 11.77 24.99 23.61
N ASP A 15 12.83 24.76 24.40
CA ASP A 15 14.20 24.62 23.88
C ASP A 15 14.36 23.34 23.05
N PHE A 16 13.76 22.23 23.49
CA PHE A 16 13.73 20.98 22.75
C PHE A 16 12.93 21.11 21.44
N GLU A 17 11.73 21.70 21.49
CA GLU A 17 10.89 21.93 20.29
C GLU A 17 11.55 22.89 19.30
N LYS A 18 12.30 23.88 19.76
CA LYS A 18 12.96 24.86 18.89
C LYS A 18 14.29 24.37 18.31
N ASN A 19 15.07 23.60 19.06
CA ASN A 19 16.42 23.22 18.66
C ASN A 19 16.52 21.79 18.13
N VAL A 20 15.69 20.86 18.62
CA VAL A 20 15.80 19.42 18.31
C VAL A 20 14.79 19.00 17.24
N LEU A 21 13.51 19.31 17.40
CA LEU A 21 12.46 18.85 16.46
C LEU A 21 12.60 19.33 15.01
N PRO A 22 13.00 20.59 14.71
CA PRO A 22 13.13 21.04 13.31
C PRO A 22 14.39 20.48 12.63
N HIS A 23 15.36 19.98 13.42
CA HIS A 23 16.62 19.40 12.92
C HIS A 23 16.62 17.87 12.93
N ASP A 24 15.53 17.22 13.35
CA ASP A 24 15.40 15.78 13.28
C ASP A 24 15.13 15.33 11.84
N ARG A 25 16.22 15.17 11.09
CA ARG A 25 16.22 14.76 9.68
C ARG A 25 15.56 13.40 9.49
N TYR A 26 15.65 12.51 10.49
CA TYR A 26 15.04 11.18 10.44
C TYR A 26 13.52 11.30 10.35
N ASN A 27 12.88 12.08 11.23
CA ASN A 27 11.42 12.22 11.23
C ASN A 27 10.87 12.77 9.89
N GLN A 28 11.61 13.68 9.24
CA GLN A 28 11.22 14.27 7.96
C GLN A 28 11.34 13.27 6.79
N GLU A 29 12.43 12.49 6.73
CA GLU A 29 12.65 11.49 5.67
C GLU A 29 11.56 10.41 5.68
N TRP A 30 11.28 9.80 6.84
CA TRP A 30 10.24 8.77 6.95
C TRP A 30 8.84 9.31 6.66
N GLN A 31 8.54 10.53 7.10
CA GLN A 31 7.28 11.18 6.77
C GLN A 31 7.13 11.36 5.25
N ASN A 32 8.17 11.86 4.58
CA ASN A 32 8.15 12.06 3.14
C ASN A 32 7.92 10.75 2.37
N ILE A 33 8.60 9.66 2.76
CA ILE A 33 8.46 8.35 2.14
C ILE A 33 7.03 7.80 2.29
N VAL A 34 6.45 7.88 3.50
CA VAL A 34 5.07 7.41 3.75
C VAL A 34 4.06 8.23 2.94
N PHE A 35 4.22 9.55 2.88
CA PHE A 35 3.35 10.41 2.08
C PHE A 35 3.46 10.12 0.58
N GLN A 36 4.67 9.91 0.06
CA GLN A 36 4.89 9.53 -1.33
C GLN A 36 4.24 8.18 -1.66
N ALA A 37 4.41 7.17 -0.80
CA ALA A 37 3.76 5.86 -0.97
C ALA A 37 2.24 5.98 -0.98
N LEU A 38 1.67 6.81 -0.08
CA LEU A 38 0.24 7.05 0.00
C LEU A 38 -0.29 7.73 -1.27
N ILE A 39 0.40 8.75 -1.78
CA ILE A 39 0.04 9.43 -3.02
C ILE A 39 0.12 8.45 -4.19
N GLY A 40 1.21 7.67 -4.29
CA GLY A 40 1.38 6.66 -5.34
C GLY A 40 0.25 5.62 -5.34
N THR A 41 -0.11 5.12 -4.15
CA THR A 41 -1.22 4.17 -3.99
C THR A 41 -2.54 4.79 -4.38
N THR A 42 -2.83 6.01 -3.90
CA THR A 42 -4.07 6.72 -4.22
C THR A 42 -4.21 6.95 -5.72
N LEU A 43 -3.13 7.40 -6.38
CA LEU A 43 -3.11 7.57 -7.83
C LEU A 43 -3.35 6.25 -8.56
N ALA A 44 -2.70 5.16 -8.14
CA ALA A 44 -2.91 3.85 -8.75
C ALA A 44 -4.37 3.39 -8.62
N VAL A 45 -5.00 3.54 -7.46
CA VAL A 45 -6.41 3.20 -7.24
C VAL A 45 -7.32 4.04 -8.14
N LEU A 46 -7.12 5.36 -8.18
CA LEU A 46 -7.92 6.24 -9.02
C LEU A 46 -7.75 5.94 -10.51
N LEU A 47 -6.51 5.70 -10.96
CA LEU A 47 -6.23 5.38 -12.35
C LEU A 47 -6.83 4.04 -12.76
N THR A 48 -6.72 3.01 -11.93
CA THR A 48 -7.29 1.68 -12.22
C THR A 48 -8.81 1.67 -12.20
N ALA A 49 -9.44 2.45 -11.30
CA ALA A 49 -10.87 2.69 -11.32
C ALA A 49 -11.32 3.44 -12.58
N LEU A 50 -10.59 4.50 -12.97
CA LEU A 50 -10.87 5.26 -14.19
C LEU A 50 -10.71 4.40 -15.45
N ILE A 51 -9.72 3.51 -15.49
CA ILE A 51 -9.52 2.57 -16.59
C ILE A 51 -10.75 1.68 -16.75
N ASN A 52 -11.25 1.05 -15.69
CA ASN A 52 -12.45 0.20 -15.81
C ASN A 52 -13.67 1.00 -16.31
N ILE A 53 -13.94 2.15 -15.72
CA ILE A 53 -15.10 2.97 -16.11
C ILE A 53 -14.99 3.49 -17.56
N SER A 54 -13.77 3.73 -18.05
CA SER A 54 -13.55 4.33 -19.37
C SER A 54 -13.44 3.30 -20.49
N PHE A 55 -13.01 2.08 -20.19
CA PHE A 55 -12.76 1.03 -21.19
C PHE A 55 -13.75 -0.12 -21.02
N ASP A 56 -14.60 -0.33 -22.02
CA ASP A 56 -15.52 -1.47 -22.12
C ASP A 56 -14.77 -2.76 -22.51
N TYR A 57 -13.84 -3.18 -21.64
CA TYR A 57 -13.02 -4.37 -21.85
C TYR A 57 -13.10 -5.31 -20.65
N ASP A 58 -13.34 -6.58 -20.93
CA ASP A 58 -13.46 -7.59 -19.88
C ASP A 58 -12.08 -8.09 -19.40
N PHE A 59 -11.66 -7.61 -18.24
CA PHE A 59 -10.44 -8.03 -17.55
C PHE A 59 -10.55 -9.38 -16.80
N GLY A 60 -11.65 -10.12 -16.93
CA GLY A 60 -11.91 -11.35 -16.19
C GLY A 60 -10.89 -12.46 -16.42
N PHE A 61 -10.22 -12.46 -17.59
CA PHE A 61 -9.15 -13.42 -17.90
C PHE A 61 -7.91 -13.26 -17.01
N LEU A 62 -7.74 -12.13 -16.33
CA LEU A 62 -6.61 -11.90 -15.42
C LEU A 62 -6.70 -12.77 -14.17
N GLY A 63 -7.91 -13.13 -13.72
CA GLY A 63 -8.13 -13.83 -12.44
C GLY A 63 -7.24 -15.07 -12.23
N PRO A 64 -7.26 -16.07 -13.13
CA PRO A 64 -6.44 -17.27 -12.98
C PRO A 64 -4.92 -17.00 -13.01
N ILE A 65 -4.49 -16.03 -13.83
CA ILE A 65 -3.07 -15.67 -13.95
C ILE A 65 -2.60 -14.99 -12.66
N LEU A 66 -3.37 -14.01 -12.20
CA LEU A 66 -3.09 -13.27 -10.98
C LEU A 66 -3.10 -14.19 -9.75
N PHE A 67 -4.00 -15.17 -9.68
CA PHE A 67 -4.03 -16.15 -8.60
C PHE A 67 -2.72 -16.95 -8.49
N ILE A 68 -2.16 -17.40 -9.61
CA ILE A 68 -0.89 -18.11 -9.64
C ILE A 68 0.26 -17.16 -9.24
N CYS A 69 0.26 -15.93 -9.76
CA CYS A 69 1.25 -14.92 -9.42
C CYS A 69 1.24 -14.56 -7.92
N LEU A 70 0.06 -14.40 -7.33
CA LEU A 70 -0.11 -14.15 -5.89
C LEU A 70 0.44 -15.30 -5.07
N PHE A 71 0.12 -16.53 -5.43
CA PHE A 71 0.65 -17.71 -4.73
C PHE A 71 2.18 -17.77 -4.79
N ALA A 72 2.76 -17.45 -5.95
CA ALA A 72 4.21 -17.38 -6.11
C ALA A 72 4.83 -16.26 -5.26
N LEU A 73 4.22 -15.07 -5.22
CA LEU A 73 4.66 -13.97 -4.36
C LEU A 73 4.65 -14.39 -2.89
N ILE A 74 3.54 -14.95 -2.40
CA ILE A 74 3.42 -15.42 -1.02
C ILE A 74 4.55 -16.40 -0.69
N ILE A 75 4.73 -17.46 -1.49
CA ILE A 75 5.80 -18.43 -1.26
C ILE A 75 7.17 -17.75 -1.21
N MET A 76 7.43 -16.81 -2.12
CA MET A 76 8.70 -16.09 -2.19
C MET A 76 8.92 -15.17 -0.98
N GLU A 77 7.88 -14.52 -0.46
CA GLU A 77 7.94 -13.72 0.77
C GLU A 77 8.25 -14.59 1.98
N PHE A 78 7.56 -15.73 2.12
CA PHE A 78 7.83 -16.72 3.17
C PHE A 78 9.29 -17.22 3.10
N LEU A 79 9.76 -17.62 1.90
CA LEU A 79 11.15 -18.06 1.73
C LEU A 79 12.15 -16.95 2.08
N ASN A 80 11.86 -15.70 1.71
CA ASN A 80 12.74 -14.58 2.03
C ASN A 80 12.74 -14.26 3.53
N ALA A 81 11.61 -14.34 4.22
CA ALA A 81 11.49 -14.09 5.65
C ALA A 81 12.27 -15.12 6.49
N PHE A 82 12.18 -16.40 6.15
CA PHE A 82 12.76 -17.47 6.97
C PHE A 82 14.19 -17.86 6.57
N TYR A 83 14.48 -17.96 5.26
CA TYR A 83 15.73 -18.54 4.78
C TYR A 83 16.71 -17.49 4.27
N PHE A 84 16.27 -16.61 3.36
CA PHE A 84 17.21 -15.78 2.59
C PHE A 84 17.55 -14.46 3.24
N LYS A 85 16.60 -13.83 3.94
CA LYS A 85 16.72 -12.55 4.67
C LYS A 85 17.45 -11.47 3.88
N SER A 86 17.20 -11.39 2.59
CA SER A 86 17.97 -10.55 1.68
C SER A 86 17.19 -9.30 1.28
N LYS A 87 17.78 -8.14 1.55
CA LYS A 87 17.19 -6.83 1.21
C LYS A 87 16.93 -6.69 -0.29
N ARG A 88 17.92 -7.03 -1.13
CA ARG A 88 17.77 -6.97 -2.60
C ARG A 88 16.64 -7.85 -3.12
N ARG A 89 16.44 -9.04 -2.54
CA ARG A 89 15.32 -9.93 -2.93
C ARG A 89 13.98 -9.34 -2.50
N ARG A 90 13.91 -8.75 -1.32
CA ARG A 90 12.72 -8.04 -0.85
C ARG A 90 12.34 -6.88 -1.77
N LEU A 91 13.33 -6.11 -2.23
CA LEU A 91 13.11 -5.01 -3.17
C LEU A 91 12.57 -5.52 -4.53
N LEU A 92 13.15 -6.59 -5.08
CA LEU A 92 12.66 -7.20 -6.32
C LEU A 92 11.24 -7.76 -6.18
N GLN A 93 10.93 -8.36 -5.02
CA GLN A 93 9.58 -8.83 -4.69
C GLN A 93 8.59 -7.67 -4.65
N ALA A 94 8.96 -6.54 -4.02
CA ALA A 94 8.11 -5.36 -3.96
C ALA A 94 7.81 -4.78 -5.37
N TYR A 95 8.80 -4.72 -6.27
CA TYR A 95 8.54 -4.31 -7.66
C TYR A 95 7.56 -5.24 -8.38
N ALA A 96 7.70 -6.56 -8.20
CA ALA A 96 6.76 -7.53 -8.75
C ALA A 96 5.36 -7.39 -8.12
N GLY A 97 5.31 -7.16 -6.81
CA GLY A 97 4.10 -6.92 -6.04
C GLY A 97 3.33 -5.70 -6.53
N VAL A 98 3.99 -4.54 -6.71
CA VAL A 98 3.36 -3.35 -7.30
C VAL A 98 2.64 -3.65 -8.61
N ILE A 99 3.29 -4.39 -9.52
CA ILE A 99 2.69 -4.76 -10.81
C ILE A 99 1.48 -5.67 -10.60
N ILE A 100 1.62 -6.71 -9.77
CA ILE A 100 0.57 -7.70 -9.52
C ILE A 100 -0.65 -7.08 -8.83
N PHE A 101 -0.46 -6.31 -7.76
CA PHE A 101 -1.56 -5.68 -7.04
C PHE A 101 -2.23 -4.56 -7.86
N THR A 102 -1.48 -3.85 -8.71
CA THR A 102 -2.11 -2.91 -9.67
C THR A 102 -2.99 -3.63 -10.69
N LEU A 103 -2.58 -4.80 -11.19
CA LEU A 103 -3.41 -5.62 -12.08
C LEU A 103 -4.62 -6.22 -11.36
N TYR A 104 -4.48 -6.60 -10.09
CA TYR A 104 -5.59 -7.03 -9.24
C TYR A 104 -6.62 -5.92 -9.03
N LEU A 105 -6.19 -4.68 -8.79
CA LEU A 105 -7.12 -3.53 -8.74
C LEU A 105 -7.96 -3.42 -10.02
N ILE A 106 -7.33 -3.56 -11.20
CA ILE A 106 -8.06 -3.55 -12.47
C ILE A 106 -9.07 -4.71 -12.53
N TYR A 107 -8.66 -5.92 -12.14
CA TYR A 107 -9.52 -7.11 -12.12
C TYR A 107 -10.71 -6.96 -11.15
N ASP A 108 -10.47 -6.42 -9.96
CA ASP A 108 -11.49 -6.27 -8.92
C ASP A 108 -12.48 -5.15 -9.23
N PHE A 109 -12.03 -4.03 -9.81
CA PHE A 109 -12.92 -3.01 -10.32
C PHE A 109 -13.80 -3.53 -11.47
N ASN A 110 -13.25 -4.36 -12.37
CA ASN A 110 -14.07 -5.04 -13.40
C ASN A 110 -15.12 -5.96 -12.76
N ARG A 111 -14.75 -6.68 -11.69
CA ARG A 111 -15.69 -7.54 -10.95
C ARG A 111 -16.79 -6.72 -10.28
N LEU A 112 -16.44 -5.57 -9.71
CA LEU A 112 -17.39 -4.61 -9.14
C LEU A 112 -18.36 -4.07 -10.19
N GLU A 113 -17.86 -3.62 -11.33
CA GLU A 113 -18.69 -3.10 -12.42
C GLU A 113 -19.67 -4.15 -12.93
N LYS A 114 -19.20 -5.39 -13.12
CA LYS A 114 -20.06 -6.51 -13.53
C LYS A 114 -21.12 -6.86 -12.49
N ALA A 115 -20.79 -6.84 -11.21
CA ALA A 115 -21.76 -7.08 -10.14
C ALA A 115 -22.86 -6.00 -10.14
N ILE A 116 -22.47 -4.73 -10.31
CA ILE A 116 -23.41 -3.60 -10.44
C ILE A 116 -24.28 -3.76 -11.69
N ALA A 117 -23.69 -4.08 -12.84
CA ALA A 117 -24.41 -4.27 -14.10
C ALA A 117 -25.39 -5.45 -14.05
N ALA A 118 -25.06 -6.50 -13.28
CA ALA A 118 -25.95 -7.63 -13.02
C ALA A 118 -27.08 -7.31 -12.01
N GLY A 119 -27.05 -6.13 -11.38
CA GLY A 119 -28.00 -5.75 -10.33
C GLY A 119 -27.80 -6.51 -9.00
N ASP A 120 -26.60 -7.06 -8.77
CA ASP A 120 -26.29 -7.77 -7.53
C ASP A 120 -26.13 -6.76 -6.37
N SER A 121 -27.07 -6.85 -5.43
CA SER A 121 -27.11 -6.02 -4.21
C SER A 121 -26.89 -6.86 -2.94
N SER A 122 -26.38 -8.08 -3.10
CA SER A 122 -26.07 -8.96 -1.98
C SER A 122 -24.95 -8.41 -1.12
N TRP A 123 -25.18 -8.38 0.20
CA TRP A 123 -24.14 -8.07 1.18
C TRP A 123 -22.92 -8.99 1.06
N SER A 124 -23.12 -10.26 0.67
CA SER A 124 -22.02 -11.20 0.49
C SER A 124 -21.08 -10.76 -0.62
N THR A 125 -21.62 -10.34 -1.76
CA THR A 125 -20.83 -9.88 -2.91
C THR A 125 -20.14 -8.56 -2.60
N ALA A 126 -20.84 -7.64 -1.94
CA ALA A 126 -20.26 -6.36 -1.53
C ALA A 126 -19.07 -6.54 -0.58
N ILE A 127 -19.19 -7.41 0.43
CA ILE A 127 -18.12 -7.70 1.38
C ILE A 127 -16.96 -8.39 0.67
N ASP A 128 -17.22 -9.40 -0.17
CA ASP A 128 -16.18 -10.10 -0.92
C ASP A 128 -15.32 -9.13 -1.76
N ILE A 129 -15.96 -8.30 -2.58
CA ILE A 129 -15.25 -7.35 -3.44
C ILE A 129 -14.50 -6.30 -2.61
N ALA A 130 -15.12 -5.78 -1.54
CA ALA A 130 -14.49 -4.78 -0.68
C ALA A 130 -13.24 -5.32 0.04
N VAL A 131 -13.28 -6.58 0.49
CA VAL A 131 -12.12 -7.22 1.14
C VAL A 131 -10.98 -7.43 0.16
N ASN A 132 -11.26 -7.91 -1.07
CA ASN A 132 -10.20 -8.10 -2.06
C ASN A 132 -9.57 -6.76 -2.47
N LEU A 133 -10.39 -5.73 -2.77
CA LEU A 133 -9.90 -4.37 -3.03
C LEU A 133 -9.04 -3.83 -1.87
N TYR A 134 -9.49 -4.03 -0.62
CA TYR A 134 -8.70 -3.62 0.55
C TYR A 134 -7.33 -4.30 0.59
N LEU A 135 -7.29 -5.61 0.33
CA LEU A 135 -6.04 -6.38 0.31
C LEU A 135 -5.10 -5.92 -0.81
N ASP A 136 -5.62 -5.59 -1.99
CA ASP A 136 -4.79 -5.09 -3.08
C ASP A 136 -4.22 -3.71 -2.77
N ILE A 137 -5.04 -2.82 -2.22
CA ILE A 137 -4.61 -1.46 -1.84
C ILE A 137 -3.53 -1.52 -0.76
N ILE A 138 -3.72 -2.31 0.29
CA ILE A 138 -2.76 -2.37 1.39
C ILE A 138 -1.44 -3.01 0.96
N ASN A 139 -1.47 -4.06 0.14
CA ASN A 139 -0.25 -4.69 -0.34
C ASN A 139 0.49 -3.78 -1.33
N LEU A 140 -0.22 -3.11 -2.25
CA LEU A 140 0.37 -2.08 -3.12
C LEU A 140 1.05 -0.97 -2.31
N PHE A 141 0.40 -0.49 -1.25
CA PHE A 141 0.96 0.53 -0.36
C PHE A 141 2.25 0.04 0.31
N ILE A 142 2.25 -1.19 0.85
CA ILE A 142 3.41 -1.77 1.51
C ILE A 142 4.56 -1.94 0.50
N ASP A 143 4.29 -2.41 -0.71
CA ASP A 143 5.32 -2.60 -1.74
C ASP A 143 5.93 -1.27 -2.19
N LEU A 144 5.11 -0.24 -2.41
CA LEU A 144 5.59 1.11 -2.71
C LEU A 144 6.43 1.68 -1.56
N LEU A 145 6.00 1.47 -0.32
CA LEU A 145 6.74 1.88 0.86
C LEU A 145 8.12 1.20 0.92
N ILE A 146 8.21 -0.09 0.61
CA ILE A 146 9.47 -0.85 0.56
C ILE A 146 10.39 -0.30 -0.51
N ILE A 147 9.85 -0.04 -1.71
CA ILE A 147 10.64 0.48 -2.84
C ILE A 147 11.22 1.85 -2.48
N LEU A 148 10.39 2.76 -1.97
CA LEU A 148 10.81 4.11 -1.63
C LEU A 148 11.83 4.11 -0.48
N ALA A 149 11.61 3.30 0.55
CA ALA A 149 12.50 3.20 1.70
C ALA A 149 13.88 2.59 1.40
N GLU A 150 14.03 1.81 0.33
CA GLU A 150 15.32 1.23 -0.09
C GLU A 150 15.97 2.02 -1.25
N SER A 151 15.26 3.02 -1.81
CA SER A 151 15.75 3.85 -2.92
C SER A 151 16.43 5.15 -2.51
N GLU A 152 16.37 5.52 -1.23
CA GLU A 152 17.13 6.62 -0.61
C GLU A 152 18.35 6.08 0.17
#